data_AF-A0A8F4FN98-F1
#
_entry.id   AF-A0A8F4FN98-F1
#
_cell.length_a   1.000
_cell.length_b   1.000
_cell.length_c   1.000
_cell.angle_alpha   90.00
_cell.angle_beta   90.00
_cell.angle_gamma   90.00
#
_symmetry.space_group_name_H-M   'P 1'
#
loop_
_entity.id
_entity.type
_entity.pdbx_description
1 polymer ?
#
loop_
_entity_poly.entity_id
_entity_poly.type
_entity_poly.pdbx_seq_one_letter_code
_entity_poly.pdbx_strand_id
1 'polypeptide(L)'
;MSGTEGGRGRGQVAWLDAAYEQLAKHGPVTDGRSVSLAAAAKALGMSRTHLYRLWPTSAAMAADLAVHRSTPATGWHAQVCRDDGAPFLDALRRALASPGSAAGVLTRASVATWSGTAAHDALATWERGHLADLTGRLRREWGPTTSGPWTDIAVAVIALVEGMHLMCAQFAPDPGAPMAPDLAEEVTQTAGRIIEFLLVEAEGDDTPLRTTDGQPGAADGPAPTVLPPRVAAAVADGTLDVDPEHDGGRRVVDMGVLARSLGVSERSLYGRWNTPADLNADLFLESVQRVRGAFARILLEVFQSNASGDFSHPMPLFARMNAWFMDPQRFPEATVHLGLVDVLTSRAVLERVRQPVLEGLQVADMQTAALLQASGFRLIAGLRMRSYTMFIVGMGMGSHRTSATHPELLARRLRYLGEDHLASGVGHTAMTRSCTELVDPGAVADGPASEPPLPTALQPPAG
;
A
#
# COMPACT_ATOMS: atom_id res chain seq x y z
N MET A 1 -22.49 -4.50 44.92
CA MET A 1 -21.92 -5.33 43.85
C MET A 1 -21.71 -4.43 42.63
N SER A 2 -20.52 -3.86 42.48
CA SER A 2 -20.16 -2.99 41.36
C SER A 2 -18.67 -3.18 41.14
N GLY A 3 -18.32 -4.10 40.24
CA GLY A 3 -16.95 -4.48 39.97
C GLY A 3 -16.66 -4.47 38.47
N THR A 4 -15.52 -3.86 38.13
CA THR A 4 -14.57 -4.32 37.11
C THR A 4 -14.91 -4.21 35.62
N GLU A 5 -15.15 -3.01 35.10
CA GLU A 5 -14.99 -2.74 33.65
C GLU A 5 -13.98 -1.64 33.28
N GLY A 6 -13.56 -0.77 34.21
CA GLY A 6 -12.67 0.37 33.90
C GLY A 6 -11.17 0.08 33.77
N GLY A 7 -10.69 -1.12 34.17
CA GLY A 7 -9.25 -1.42 34.27
C GLY A 7 -8.64 -2.18 33.07
N ARG A 8 -9.47 -2.85 32.25
CA ARG A 8 -8.99 -3.74 31.17
C ARG A 8 -8.62 -3.00 29.87
N GLY A 9 -9.08 -1.76 29.68
CA GLY A 9 -8.83 -0.98 28.46
C GLY A 9 -7.50 -0.21 28.45
N ARG A 10 -7.15 0.49 29.55
CA ARG A 10 -5.97 1.38 29.56
C ARG A 10 -4.63 0.66 29.41
N GLY A 11 -4.48 -0.54 29.98
CA GLY A 11 -3.24 -1.31 29.88
C GLY A 11 -2.99 -1.86 28.48
N GLN A 12 -4.04 -2.28 27.77
CA GLN A 12 -3.91 -2.80 26.41
C GLN A 12 -3.57 -1.69 25.41
N VAL A 13 -4.20 -0.51 25.53
CA VAL A 13 -3.87 0.64 24.68
C VAL A 13 -2.40 1.02 24.84
N ALA A 14 -1.90 1.11 26.09
CA ALA A 14 -0.49 1.40 26.34
C ALA A 14 0.49 0.33 25.80
N TRP A 15 0.07 -0.94 25.74
CA TRP A 15 0.90 -2.01 25.16
C TRP A 15 0.88 -1.99 23.62
N LEU A 16 -0.25 -1.66 23.01
CA LEU A 16 -0.36 -1.44 21.57
C LEU A 16 0.42 -0.18 21.16
N ASP A 17 0.38 0.89 21.96
CA ASP A 17 1.21 2.09 21.78
C ASP A 17 2.69 1.73 21.74
N ALA A 18 3.17 0.96 22.72
CA ALA A 18 4.57 0.55 22.77
C ALA A 18 4.97 -0.37 21.60
N ALA A 19 4.09 -1.27 21.17
CA ALA A 19 4.30 -2.10 19.99
C ALA A 19 4.38 -1.24 18.72
N TYR A 20 3.51 -0.24 18.61
CA TYR A 20 3.49 0.71 17.49
C TYR A 20 4.75 1.58 17.45
N GLU A 21 5.16 2.13 18.59
CA GLU A 21 6.40 2.91 18.72
C GLU A 21 7.64 2.09 18.35
N GLN A 22 7.66 0.80 18.69
CA GLN A 22 8.75 -0.09 18.27
C GLN A 22 8.80 -0.30 16.78
N LEU A 23 7.66 -0.56 16.15
CA LEU A 23 7.59 -0.68 14.70
C LEU A 23 8.00 0.62 14.01
N ALA A 24 7.55 1.77 14.52
CA ALA A 24 7.92 3.08 14.00
C ALA A 24 9.43 3.36 14.13
N LYS A 25 10.04 2.95 15.25
CA LYS A 25 11.45 3.25 15.55
C LYS A 25 12.45 2.25 14.96
N HIS A 26 12.05 0.98 14.83
CA HIS A 26 12.96 -0.12 14.52
C HIS A 26 12.57 -0.92 13.27
N GLY A 27 11.46 -0.58 12.60
CA GLY A 27 10.81 -1.45 11.62
C GLY A 27 10.19 -2.67 12.31
N PRO A 28 9.59 -3.63 11.55
CA PRO A 28 9.28 -4.93 12.12
C PRO A 28 10.56 -5.54 12.67
N VAL A 29 10.48 -5.88 13.95
CA VAL A 29 11.61 -6.23 14.79
C VAL A 29 12.47 -7.25 14.04
N THR A 30 13.64 -6.78 13.60
CA THR A 30 14.66 -7.51 12.82
C THR A 30 15.29 -8.69 13.56
N ASP A 31 14.77 -9.07 14.73
CA ASP A 31 15.14 -10.30 15.42
C ASP A 31 14.30 -11.45 14.83
N GLY A 32 14.70 -11.90 13.63
CA GLY A 32 13.95 -12.84 12.81
C GLY A 32 13.73 -14.20 13.47
N ARG A 33 12.72 -14.28 14.34
CA ARG A 33 12.31 -15.50 15.05
C ARG A 33 10.89 -15.94 14.69
N SER A 34 10.28 -15.37 13.65
CA SER A 34 9.00 -15.87 13.12
C SER A 34 9.11 -17.33 12.68
N VAL A 35 10.27 -17.76 12.19
CA VAL A 35 10.62 -19.17 11.96
C VAL A 35 12.03 -19.45 12.47
N SER A 36 12.16 -20.23 13.53
CA SER A 36 13.48 -20.68 13.98
C SER A 36 14.14 -21.56 12.91
N LEU A 37 15.47 -21.53 12.79
CA LEU A 37 16.20 -22.43 11.89
C LEU A 37 15.96 -23.91 12.24
N ALA A 38 15.63 -24.19 13.51
CA ALA A 38 15.24 -25.52 13.95
C ALA A 38 13.86 -25.95 13.41
N ALA A 39 12.88 -25.05 13.38
CA ALA A 39 11.56 -25.29 12.80
C ALA A 39 11.66 -25.46 11.28
N ALA A 40 12.40 -24.58 10.60
CA ALA A 40 12.67 -24.69 9.18
C ALA A 40 13.39 -26.01 8.83
N ALA A 41 14.37 -26.44 9.64
CA ALA A 41 15.07 -27.71 9.44
C ALA A 41 14.10 -28.89 9.46
N LYS A 42 13.18 -28.88 10.43
CA LYS A 42 12.16 -29.92 10.60
C LYS A 42 11.18 -29.92 9.42
N ALA A 43 10.63 -28.75 9.06
CA ALA A 43 9.66 -28.60 7.97
C ALA A 43 10.27 -29.05 6.63
N LEU A 44 11.52 -28.68 6.38
CA LEU A 44 12.22 -29.03 5.14
C LEU A 44 12.76 -30.46 5.13
N GLY A 45 12.76 -31.19 6.26
CA GLY A 45 13.44 -32.47 6.39
C GLY A 45 14.96 -32.36 6.14
N MET A 46 15.56 -31.25 6.56
CA MET A 46 17.00 -30.94 6.39
C MET A 46 17.71 -31.00 7.75
N SER A 47 19.02 -31.30 7.75
CA SER A 47 19.79 -31.22 8.99
C SER A 47 19.97 -29.77 9.42
N ARG A 48 19.89 -29.52 10.74
CA ARG A 48 20.15 -28.17 11.30
C ARG A 48 21.52 -27.66 10.88
N THR A 49 22.54 -28.51 10.87
CA THR A 49 23.90 -28.17 10.42
C THR A 49 23.97 -27.76 8.95
N HIS A 50 23.08 -28.28 8.09
CA HIS A 50 22.99 -27.82 6.71
C HIS A 50 22.33 -26.43 6.64
N LEU A 51 21.24 -26.21 7.37
CA LEU A 51 20.60 -24.89 7.41
C LEU A 51 21.50 -23.80 8.03
N TYR A 52 22.23 -24.09 9.11
CA TYR A 52 23.18 -23.15 9.71
C TYR A 52 24.37 -22.80 8.79
N ARG A 53 24.67 -23.63 7.79
CA ARG A 53 25.66 -23.31 6.75
C ARG A 53 25.11 -22.36 5.68
N LEU A 54 23.81 -22.43 5.41
CA LEU A 54 23.15 -21.51 4.49
C LEU A 54 22.86 -20.16 5.17
N TRP A 55 22.39 -20.20 6.43
CA TRP A 55 22.06 -19.03 7.21
C TRP A 55 22.68 -19.08 8.59
N PRO A 56 23.58 -18.14 8.93
CA PRO A 56 24.17 -18.06 10.26
C PRO A 56 23.13 -17.82 11.37
N THR A 57 22.02 -17.16 11.04
CA THR A 57 20.95 -16.80 11.99
C THR A 57 19.57 -16.91 11.34
N SER A 58 18.52 -17.04 12.16
CA SER A 58 17.13 -16.99 11.68
C SER A 58 16.76 -15.62 11.09
N ALA A 59 17.41 -14.54 11.53
CA ALA A 59 17.27 -13.22 10.92
C ALA A 59 17.82 -13.16 9.49
N ALA A 60 18.98 -13.78 9.22
CA ALA A 60 19.52 -13.88 7.87
C ALA A 60 18.58 -14.67 6.95
N MET A 61 18.04 -15.79 7.43
CA MET A 61 17.05 -16.57 6.69
C MET A 61 15.77 -15.77 6.42
N ALA A 62 15.25 -15.06 7.44
CA ALA A 62 14.04 -14.27 7.30
C ALA A 62 14.20 -13.13 6.28
N ALA A 63 15.36 -12.47 6.23
CA ALA A 63 15.68 -11.46 5.22
C ALA A 63 15.67 -12.04 3.81
N ASP A 64 16.34 -13.17 3.56
CA ASP A 64 16.36 -13.82 2.25
C ASP A 64 14.98 -14.30 1.79
N LEU A 65 14.19 -14.86 2.72
CA LEU A 65 12.81 -15.25 2.46
C LEU A 65 11.92 -14.04 2.14
N ALA A 66 12.10 -12.93 2.84
CA ALA A 66 11.36 -11.70 2.60
C ALA A 66 11.68 -11.13 1.21
N VAL A 67 12.96 -11.08 0.83
CA VAL A 67 13.38 -10.68 -0.54
C VAL A 67 12.70 -11.57 -1.57
N HIS A 68 12.85 -12.90 -1.45
CA HIS A 68 12.26 -13.85 -2.40
C HIS A 68 10.74 -13.68 -2.56
N ARG A 69 10.02 -13.55 -1.44
CA ARG A 69 8.56 -13.35 -1.43
C ARG A 69 8.13 -11.99 -1.98
N SER A 70 8.97 -10.96 -1.83
CA SER A 70 8.70 -9.61 -2.31
C SER A 70 8.98 -9.46 -3.82
N THR A 71 9.84 -10.29 -4.40
CA THR A 71 10.23 -10.20 -5.82
C THR A 71 9.81 -11.43 -6.66
N PRO A 72 8.53 -11.86 -6.64
CA PRO A 72 8.13 -13.09 -7.32
C PRO A 72 8.16 -12.92 -8.84
N ALA A 73 8.63 -13.97 -9.52
CA ALA A 73 8.64 -14.03 -10.99
C ALA A 73 7.22 -14.18 -11.61
N THR A 74 6.15 -14.10 -10.83
CA THR A 74 4.75 -14.31 -11.26
C THR A 74 3.83 -13.13 -10.97
N GLY A 75 4.31 -12.06 -10.33
CA GLY A 75 3.51 -10.87 -10.03
C GLY A 75 3.08 -10.08 -11.28
N TRP A 76 2.15 -9.14 -11.10
CA TRP A 76 1.60 -8.33 -12.20
C TRP A 76 2.69 -7.64 -13.05
N HIS A 77 3.70 -7.02 -12.41
CA HIS A 77 4.81 -6.35 -13.07
C HIS A 77 5.52 -7.29 -14.06
N ALA A 78 5.89 -8.47 -13.57
CA ALA A 78 6.59 -9.46 -14.37
C ALA A 78 5.73 -9.96 -15.54
N GLN A 79 4.40 -10.03 -15.38
CA GLN A 79 3.50 -10.42 -16.46
C GLN A 79 3.37 -9.32 -17.52
N VAL A 80 3.20 -8.06 -17.10
CA VAL A 80 3.07 -6.91 -18.01
C VAL A 80 4.35 -6.67 -18.79
N CYS A 81 5.51 -6.74 -18.14
CA CYS A 81 6.80 -6.45 -18.80
C CYS A 81 7.31 -7.59 -19.70
N ARG A 82 6.83 -8.83 -19.52
CA ARG A 82 7.17 -9.97 -20.40
C ARG A 82 6.28 -10.10 -21.65
N ASP A 83 5.16 -9.41 -21.70
CA ASP A 83 4.21 -9.52 -22.80
C ASP A 83 4.60 -8.59 -23.97
N ASP A 84 5.40 -9.11 -24.90
CA ASP A 84 5.97 -8.31 -26.00
C ASP A 84 5.02 -8.08 -27.19
N GLY A 85 3.81 -8.65 -27.19
CA GLY A 85 2.94 -8.63 -28.37
C GLY A 85 1.65 -7.83 -28.21
N ALA A 86 1.10 -7.74 -27.00
CA ALA A 86 -0.18 -7.08 -26.77
C ALA A 86 -0.03 -5.60 -26.40
N PRO A 87 -1.05 -4.76 -26.61
CA PRO A 87 -1.11 -3.41 -26.03
C PRO A 87 -0.97 -3.46 -24.50
N PHE A 88 -0.34 -2.43 -23.91
CA PHE A 88 -0.02 -2.38 -22.49
C PHE A 88 -1.27 -2.51 -21.61
N LEU A 89 -2.37 -1.80 -21.95
CA LEU A 89 -3.60 -1.86 -21.16
C LEU A 89 -4.23 -3.26 -21.19
N ASP A 90 -4.12 -3.97 -22.32
CA ASP A 90 -4.57 -5.34 -22.44
C ASP A 90 -3.70 -6.31 -21.62
N ALA A 91 -2.38 -6.13 -21.63
CA ALA A 91 -1.46 -6.89 -20.80
C ALA A 91 -1.73 -6.64 -19.30
N LEU A 92 -1.95 -5.37 -18.91
CA LEU A 92 -2.29 -4.99 -17.55
C LEU A 92 -3.60 -5.62 -17.09
N ARG A 93 -4.67 -5.54 -17.89
CA ARG A 93 -5.96 -6.17 -17.60
C ARG A 93 -5.84 -7.67 -17.37
N ARG A 94 -5.11 -8.38 -18.24
CA ARG A 94 -4.84 -9.82 -18.07
C ARG A 94 -4.03 -10.11 -16.82
N ALA A 95 -3.00 -9.30 -16.55
CA ALA A 95 -2.17 -9.45 -15.37
C ALA A 95 -2.96 -9.24 -14.08
N LEU A 96 -3.84 -8.23 -14.02
CA LEU A 96 -4.71 -7.93 -12.88
C LEU A 96 -5.72 -9.05 -12.59
N ALA A 97 -6.28 -9.64 -13.65
CA ALA A 97 -7.21 -10.77 -13.53
C ALA A 97 -6.51 -12.12 -13.23
N SER A 98 -5.17 -12.17 -13.28
CA SER A 98 -4.43 -13.42 -13.06
C SER A 98 -4.41 -13.82 -11.58
N PRO A 99 -4.40 -15.13 -11.26
CA PRO A 99 -4.27 -15.62 -9.88
C PRO A 99 -2.98 -15.15 -9.18
N GLY A 100 -1.92 -14.90 -9.95
CA GLY A 100 -0.61 -14.45 -9.42
C GLY A 100 -0.47 -12.94 -9.30
N SER A 101 -1.48 -12.15 -9.65
CA SER A 101 -1.36 -10.69 -9.77
C SER A 101 -0.84 -10.01 -8.50
N ALA A 102 -1.47 -10.37 -7.37
CA ALA A 102 -1.16 -9.83 -6.04
C ALA A 102 0.13 -10.43 -5.43
N ALA A 103 0.81 -11.36 -6.14
CA ALA A 103 1.96 -12.06 -5.60
C ALA A 103 3.05 -11.07 -5.16
N GLY A 104 3.44 -11.19 -3.89
CA GLY A 104 4.48 -10.40 -3.27
C GLY A 104 4.13 -8.95 -2.97
N VAL A 105 2.96 -8.43 -3.34
CA VAL A 105 2.60 -7.01 -3.10
C VAL A 105 2.60 -6.68 -1.61
N LEU A 106 1.97 -7.50 -0.77
CA LEU A 106 1.92 -7.29 0.68
C LEU A 106 3.31 -7.37 1.31
N THR A 107 4.10 -8.38 0.92
CA THR A 107 5.48 -8.52 1.38
C THR A 107 6.34 -7.34 0.94
N ARG A 108 6.23 -6.86 -0.31
CA ARG A 108 6.93 -5.66 -0.80
C ARG A 108 6.56 -4.44 0.03
N ALA A 109 5.28 -4.22 0.28
CA ALA A 109 4.82 -3.10 1.06
C ALA A 109 5.37 -3.12 2.49
N SER A 110 5.44 -4.29 3.12
CA SER A 110 6.09 -4.41 4.42
C SER A 110 7.58 -4.14 4.32
N VAL A 111 8.32 -4.87 3.47
CA VAL A 111 9.79 -4.78 3.33
C VAL A 111 10.26 -3.37 2.94
N ALA A 112 9.47 -2.64 2.16
CA ALA A 112 9.73 -1.24 1.80
C ALA A 112 9.90 -0.34 3.03
N THR A 113 9.32 -0.70 4.18
CA THR A 113 9.41 0.07 5.43
C THR A 113 10.57 -0.36 6.34
N TRP A 114 11.34 -1.38 5.97
CA TRP A 114 12.44 -1.94 6.77
C TRP A 114 13.75 -1.20 6.48
N SER A 115 13.72 0.14 6.50
CA SER A 115 14.83 0.99 6.09
C SER A 115 16.13 0.62 6.82
N GLY A 116 17.24 0.54 6.08
CA GLY A 116 18.56 0.19 6.63
C GLY A 116 18.79 -1.32 6.84
N THR A 117 17.92 -2.17 6.28
CA THR A 117 18.12 -3.63 6.25
C THR A 117 18.52 -4.10 4.85
N ALA A 118 19.28 -5.20 4.79
CA ALA A 118 19.68 -5.81 3.51
C ALA A 118 18.47 -6.23 2.64
N ALA A 119 17.35 -6.60 3.26
CA ALA A 119 16.12 -6.95 2.55
C ALA A 119 15.50 -5.73 1.86
N HIS A 120 15.46 -4.59 2.55
CA HIS A 120 15.02 -3.32 1.98
C HIS A 120 15.93 -2.89 0.82
N ASP A 121 17.26 -2.95 1.00
CA ASP A 121 18.22 -2.54 -0.03
C ASP A 121 18.10 -3.42 -1.29
N ALA A 122 17.91 -4.74 -1.11
CA ALA A 122 17.67 -5.68 -2.20
C ALA A 122 16.35 -5.39 -2.92
N LEU A 123 15.27 -5.13 -2.18
CA LEU A 123 13.98 -4.76 -2.75
C LEU A 123 14.08 -3.44 -3.54
N ALA A 124 14.64 -2.38 -2.95
CA ALA A 124 14.78 -1.08 -3.61
C ALA A 124 15.59 -1.22 -4.91
N THR A 125 16.58 -2.10 -4.92
CA THR A 125 17.37 -2.34 -6.12
C THR A 125 16.61 -3.11 -7.19
N TRP A 126 15.82 -4.11 -6.81
CA TRP A 126 14.90 -4.81 -7.72
C TRP A 126 13.85 -3.85 -8.30
N GLU A 127 13.23 -3.01 -7.48
CA GLU A 127 12.19 -2.07 -7.92
C GLU A 127 12.71 -1.04 -8.91
N ARG A 128 13.98 -0.60 -8.82
CA ARG A 128 14.60 0.25 -9.85
C ARG A 128 14.64 -0.41 -11.23
N GLY A 129 15.00 -1.69 -11.30
CA GLY A 129 14.98 -2.44 -12.56
C GLY A 129 13.58 -2.55 -13.14
N HIS A 130 12.59 -2.90 -12.29
CA HIS A 130 11.19 -3.01 -12.73
C HIS A 130 10.60 -1.67 -13.18
N LEU A 131 10.93 -0.58 -12.49
CA LEU A 131 10.53 0.76 -12.91
C LEU A 131 11.13 1.12 -14.27
N ALA A 132 12.41 0.80 -14.49
CA ALA A 132 13.07 1.03 -15.79
C ALA A 132 12.42 0.20 -16.91
N ASP A 133 12.10 -1.06 -16.65
CA ASP A 133 11.42 -1.95 -17.61
C ASP A 133 10.02 -1.42 -17.97
N LEU A 134 9.23 -1.03 -16.97
CA LEU A 134 7.89 -0.48 -17.17
C LEU A 134 7.96 0.86 -17.92
N THR A 135 8.91 1.73 -17.54
CA THR A 135 9.17 3.00 -18.25
C THR A 135 9.51 2.75 -19.72
N GLY A 136 10.41 1.80 -19.99
CA GLY A 136 10.79 1.40 -21.33
C GLY A 136 9.61 0.83 -22.12
N ARG A 137 8.75 0.03 -21.48
CA ARG A 137 7.54 -0.53 -22.08
C ARG A 137 6.54 0.56 -22.49
N LEU A 138 6.22 1.48 -21.59
CA LEU A 138 5.34 2.62 -21.86
C LEU A 138 5.91 3.51 -22.98
N ARG A 139 7.21 3.80 -22.93
CA ARG A 139 7.89 4.60 -23.97
C ARG A 139 7.87 3.90 -25.33
N ARG A 140 8.02 2.58 -25.41
CA ARG A 140 7.91 1.86 -26.70
C ARG A 140 6.53 1.98 -27.32
N GLU A 141 5.48 1.99 -26.51
CA GLU A 141 4.10 2.01 -26.98
C GLU A 141 3.62 3.40 -27.39
N TRP A 142 3.87 4.43 -26.57
CA TRP A 142 3.40 5.80 -26.82
C TRP A 142 4.49 6.79 -27.27
N GLY A 143 5.76 6.52 -26.92
CA GLY A 143 6.90 7.39 -27.23
C GLY A 143 7.17 7.68 -28.71
N PRO A 144 6.78 6.83 -29.69
CA PRO A 144 6.85 7.21 -31.11
C PRO A 144 5.94 8.39 -31.48
N THR A 145 4.92 8.68 -30.68
CA THR A 145 3.86 9.66 -31.01
C THR A 145 3.86 10.90 -30.13
N THR A 146 4.51 10.86 -28.96
CA THR A 146 4.46 11.95 -27.96
C THR A 146 5.71 11.90 -27.10
N SER A 147 6.22 13.05 -26.65
CA SER A 147 7.19 13.12 -25.55
C SER A 147 6.45 13.15 -24.22
N GLY A 148 6.91 12.41 -23.22
CA GLY A 148 6.26 12.42 -21.91
C GLY A 148 7.23 12.14 -20.77
N PRO A 149 6.83 12.45 -19.52
CA PRO A 149 7.59 12.13 -18.32
C PRO A 149 7.43 10.63 -17.98
N TRP A 150 7.98 9.75 -18.83
CA TRP A 150 7.71 8.31 -18.82
C TRP A 150 7.97 7.64 -17.46
N THR A 151 9.04 8.04 -16.78
CA THR A 151 9.37 7.57 -15.44
C THR A 151 8.25 7.87 -14.44
N ASP A 152 7.67 9.07 -14.49
CA ASP A 152 6.61 9.49 -13.57
C ASP A 152 5.26 8.85 -13.89
N ILE A 153 4.98 8.63 -15.17
CA ILE A 153 3.82 7.84 -15.62
C ILE A 153 3.94 6.41 -15.07
N ALA A 154 5.11 5.78 -15.19
CA ALA A 154 5.35 4.46 -14.63
C ALA A 154 5.15 4.44 -13.10
N VAL A 155 5.66 5.43 -12.37
CA VAL A 155 5.45 5.57 -10.92
C VAL A 155 3.95 5.69 -10.59
N ALA A 156 3.18 6.48 -11.33
CA ALA A 156 1.75 6.65 -11.10
C ALA A 156 0.98 5.34 -11.34
N VAL A 157 1.33 4.58 -12.39
CA VAL A 157 0.77 3.25 -12.67
C VAL A 157 1.10 2.27 -11.55
N ILE A 158 2.35 2.21 -11.10
CA ILE A 158 2.77 1.35 -9.98
C ILE A 158 2.00 1.69 -8.72
N ALA A 159 1.90 2.98 -8.39
CA ALA A 159 1.17 3.46 -7.22
C ALA A 159 -0.30 3.05 -7.28
N LEU A 160 -0.96 3.21 -8.42
CA LEU A 160 -2.33 2.75 -8.61
C LEU A 160 -2.46 1.23 -8.44
N VAL A 161 -1.69 0.45 -9.19
CA VAL A 161 -1.86 -1.01 -9.24
C VAL A 161 -1.51 -1.66 -7.90
N GLU A 162 -0.34 -1.35 -7.34
CA GLU A 162 0.04 -1.91 -6.05
C GLU A 162 -0.86 -1.40 -4.93
N GLY A 163 -1.22 -0.12 -4.96
CA GLY A 163 -2.19 0.47 -4.05
C GLY A 163 -3.53 -0.26 -4.03
N MET A 164 -4.02 -0.64 -5.20
CA MET A 164 -5.29 -1.37 -5.33
C MET A 164 -5.18 -2.82 -4.85
N HIS A 165 -4.05 -3.49 -5.05
CA HIS A 165 -3.82 -4.78 -4.41
C HIS A 165 -3.75 -4.68 -2.88
N LEU A 166 -3.12 -3.63 -2.35
CA LEU A 166 -3.10 -3.37 -0.91
C LEU A 166 -4.50 -3.11 -0.35
N MET A 167 -5.35 -2.37 -1.08
CA MET A 167 -6.76 -2.21 -0.72
C MET A 167 -7.48 -3.56 -0.72
N CYS A 168 -7.45 -4.27 -1.86
CA CYS A 168 -8.13 -5.57 -2.04
C CYS A 168 -7.81 -6.58 -0.95
N ALA A 169 -6.55 -6.64 -0.51
CA ALA A 169 -6.12 -7.57 0.52
C ALA A 169 -6.84 -7.38 1.87
N GLN A 170 -7.24 -6.15 2.23
CA GLN A 170 -7.81 -5.87 3.55
C GLN A 170 -9.26 -6.37 3.70
N PHE A 171 -9.95 -6.61 2.59
CA PHE A 171 -11.33 -7.08 2.57
C PHE A 171 -11.54 -8.34 1.71
N ALA A 172 -10.44 -8.99 1.33
CA ALA A 172 -10.50 -10.23 0.58
C ALA A 172 -11.27 -11.32 1.38
N PRO A 173 -12.02 -12.20 0.68
CA PRO A 173 -12.65 -13.34 1.35
C PRO A 173 -11.60 -14.31 1.90
N ASP A 174 -10.48 -14.45 1.18
CA ASP A 174 -9.36 -15.33 1.50
C ASP A 174 -8.02 -14.62 1.26
N PRO A 175 -6.95 -14.98 2.00
CA PRO A 175 -5.61 -14.46 1.73
C PRO A 175 -5.18 -14.72 0.29
N GLY A 176 -4.67 -13.68 -0.37
CA GLY A 176 -4.18 -13.77 -1.75
C GLY A 176 -5.26 -13.94 -2.82
N ALA A 177 -6.54 -13.75 -2.48
CA ALA A 177 -7.61 -13.75 -3.48
C ALA A 177 -7.31 -12.76 -4.61
N PRO A 178 -7.54 -13.15 -5.89
CA PRO A 178 -7.30 -12.27 -7.02
C PRO A 178 -8.26 -11.08 -6.99
N MET A 179 -7.87 -10.00 -7.67
CA MET A 179 -8.75 -8.86 -7.88
C MET A 179 -9.97 -9.31 -8.70
N ALA A 180 -11.16 -8.87 -8.30
CA ALA A 180 -12.38 -9.18 -9.03
C ALA A 180 -12.28 -8.64 -10.49
N PRO A 181 -12.79 -9.36 -11.51
CA PRO A 181 -12.61 -8.96 -12.91
C PRO A 181 -13.18 -7.57 -13.25
N ASP A 182 -14.30 -7.19 -12.64
CA ASP A 182 -14.92 -5.87 -12.80
C ASP A 182 -14.01 -4.77 -12.23
N LEU A 183 -13.45 -5.00 -11.05
CA LEU A 183 -12.49 -4.07 -10.45
C LEU A 183 -11.17 -4.00 -11.24
N ALA A 184 -10.68 -5.12 -11.76
CA ALA A 184 -9.49 -5.16 -12.61
C ALA A 184 -9.68 -4.34 -13.90
N GLU A 185 -10.87 -4.39 -14.48
CA GLU A 185 -11.26 -3.54 -15.61
C GLU A 185 -11.29 -2.06 -15.21
N GLU A 186 -11.95 -1.71 -14.10
CA GLU A 186 -12.01 -0.34 -13.59
C GLU A 186 -10.60 0.23 -13.30
N VAL A 187 -9.69 -0.57 -12.73
CA VAL A 187 -8.29 -0.20 -12.49
C VAL A 187 -7.55 0.03 -13.81
N THR A 188 -7.73 -0.85 -14.79
CA THR A 188 -7.09 -0.71 -16.10
C THR A 188 -7.54 0.56 -16.83
N GLN A 189 -8.85 0.82 -16.85
CA GLN A 189 -9.41 2.03 -17.46
C GLN A 189 -8.92 3.30 -16.74
N THR A 190 -8.75 3.24 -15.42
CA THR A 190 -8.21 4.35 -14.64
C THR A 190 -6.73 4.56 -14.94
N ALA A 191 -5.93 3.50 -15.08
CA ALA A 191 -4.54 3.58 -15.50
C ALA A 191 -4.40 4.22 -16.89
N GLY A 192 -5.23 3.82 -17.86
CA GLY A 192 -5.25 4.41 -19.20
C GLY A 192 -5.51 5.92 -19.17
N ARG A 193 -6.55 6.36 -18.43
CA ARG A 193 -6.87 7.78 -18.29
C ARG A 193 -5.78 8.58 -17.58
N ILE A 194 -5.09 8.00 -16.58
CA ILE A 194 -3.94 8.64 -15.93
C ILE A 194 -2.80 8.83 -16.93
N ILE A 195 -2.49 7.81 -17.73
CA ILE A 195 -1.44 7.88 -18.77
C ILE A 195 -1.78 8.97 -19.77
N GLU A 196 -2.98 8.96 -20.35
CA GLU A 196 -3.45 9.97 -21.30
C GLU A 196 -3.36 11.38 -20.71
N PHE A 197 -3.82 11.57 -19.48
CA PHE A 197 -3.77 12.85 -18.81
C PHE A 197 -2.33 13.35 -18.63
N LEU A 198 -1.43 12.50 -18.12
CA LEU A 198 -0.03 12.88 -17.88
C LEU A 198 0.73 13.15 -19.18
N LEU A 199 0.35 12.50 -20.29
CA LEU A 199 0.94 12.78 -21.60
C LEU A 199 0.54 14.14 -22.18
N VAL A 200 -0.65 14.62 -21.83
CA VAL A 200 -1.20 15.89 -22.36
C VAL A 200 -0.86 17.08 -21.46
N GLU A 201 -0.96 16.89 -20.14
CA GLU A 201 -1.04 18.00 -19.18
C GLU A 201 0.23 18.17 -18.32
N ALA A 202 1.13 17.18 -18.31
CA ALA A 202 2.37 17.24 -17.53
C ALA A 202 3.58 17.53 -18.42
N GLU A 203 4.33 18.56 -18.05
CA GLU A 203 5.63 18.89 -18.63
C GLU A 203 6.74 18.33 -17.73
N GLY A 204 7.68 17.60 -18.31
CA GLY A 204 8.85 17.11 -17.58
C GLY A 204 9.80 16.32 -18.48
N ASP A 205 11.10 16.45 -18.21
CA ASP A 205 12.11 15.64 -18.88
C ASP A 205 12.09 14.22 -18.34
N ASP A 206 12.21 13.25 -19.24
CA ASP A 206 12.34 11.84 -18.89
C ASP A 206 13.74 11.52 -18.34
N THR A 207 14.01 12.06 -17.16
CA THR A 207 15.25 11.83 -16.44
C THR A 207 15.10 10.57 -15.60
N PRO A 208 15.94 9.52 -15.81
CA PRO A 208 15.93 8.35 -14.96
C PRO A 208 16.12 8.70 -13.48
N LEU A 209 15.55 7.90 -12.59
CA LEU A 209 15.84 8.04 -11.16
C LEU A 209 17.34 7.82 -10.92
N ARG A 210 17.94 8.72 -10.13
CA ARG A 210 19.34 8.63 -9.70
C ARG A 210 19.40 7.86 -8.39
N THR A 211 20.49 7.13 -8.18
CA THR A 211 20.78 6.54 -6.87
C THR A 211 20.99 7.63 -5.83
N THR A 212 20.96 7.25 -4.55
CA THR A 212 21.33 8.12 -3.43
C THR A 212 22.72 8.75 -3.57
N ASP A 213 23.61 8.12 -4.36
CA ASP A 213 24.96 8.60 -4.65
C ASP A 213 25.05 9.45 -5.93
N GLY A 214 23.91 9.78 -6.55
CA GLY A 214 23.82 10.63 -7.74
C GLY A 214 24.18 9.94 -9.07
N GLN A 215 24.41 8.63 -9.07
CA GLN A 215 24.68 7.86 -10.29
C GLN A 215 23.35 7.52 -11.01
N PRO A 216 23.34 7.39 -12.35
CA PRO A 216 22.19 6.81 -13.06
C PRO A 216 21.92 5.41 -12.48
N GLY A 217 20.67 5.10 -12.14
CA GLY A 217 20.30 3.75 -11.72
C GLY A 217 20.67 2.76 -12.83
N ALA A 218 21.59 1.83 -12.58
CA ALA A 218 21.91 0.78 -13.53
C ALA A 218 20.65 -0.06 -13.79
N ALA A 219 20.33 -0.30 -15.07
CA ALA A 219 19.24 -1.18 -15.48
C ALA A 219 19.49 -2.64 -15.04
N ASP A 220 20.75 -3.00 -14.78
CA ASP A 220 21.16 -4.29 -14.24
C ASP A 220 21.13 -4.24 -12.70
N GLY A 221 19.94 -4.38 -12.13
CA GLY A 221 19.80 -4.65 -10.71
C GLY A 221 20.40 -6.02 -10.35
N PRO A 222 21.00 -6.24 -9.16
CA PRO A 222 21.23 -7.56 -8.60
C PRO A 222 20.02 -8.47 -8.82
N ALA A 223 20.29 -9.66 -9.35
CA ALA A 223 19.29 -10.71 -9.39
C ALA A 223 18.75 -10.93 -7.96
N PRO A 224 17.43 -11.07 -7.77
CA PRO A 224 16.86 -11.36 -6.46
C PRO A 224 17.54 -12.57 -5.84
N THR A 225 17.60 -12.62 -4.50
CA THR A 225 18.23 -13.71 -3.77
C THR A 225 17.75 -15.07 -4.29
N VAL A 226 18.69 -15.88 -4.80
CA VAL A 226 18.38 -17.21 -5.31
C VAL A 226 18.33 -18.16 -4.12
N LEU A 227 17.11 -18.42 -3.63
CA LEU A 227 16.91 -19.46 -2.63
C LEU A 227 17.28 -20.84 -3.21
N PRO A 228 17.86 -21.75 -2.40
CA PRO A 228 18.02 -23.14 -2.82
C PRO A 228 16.68 -23.72 -3.30
N PRO A 229 16.65 -24.53 -4.38
CA PRO A 229 15.38 -24.96 -5.00
C PRO A 229 14.39 -25.62 -4.04
N ARG A 230 14.89 -26.42 -3.09
CA ARG A 230 14.05 -27.06 -2.06
C ARG A 230 13.42 -26.06 -1.09
N VAL A 231 14.12 -24.98 -0.78
CA VAL A 231 13.61 -23.89 0.06
C VAL A 231 12.61 -23.06 -0.74
N ALA A 232 12.92 -22.71 -1.99
CA ALA A 232 12.01 -21.98 -2.87
C ALA A 232 10.69 -22.76 -3.08
N ALA A 233 10.78 -24.08 -3.34
CA ALA A 233 9.61 -24.95 -3.45
C ALA A 233 8.78 -24.97 -2.16
N ALA A 234 9.44 -25.11 -1.01
CA ALA A 234 8.76 -25.09 0.29
C ALA A 234 8.12 -23.73 0.63
N VAL A 235 8.66 -22.62 0.13
CA VAL A 235 8.00 -21.31 0.25
C VAL A 235 6.79 -21.22 -0.66
N ALA A 236 6.89 -21.75 -1.89
CA ALA A 236 5.83 -21.70 -2.89
C ALA A 236 4.64 -22.62 -2.55
N ASP A 237 4.88 -23.78 -1.93
CA ASP A 237 3.84 -24.73 -1.54
C ASP A 237 3.30 -24.49 -0.11
N GLY A 238 3.83 -23.48 0.58
CA GLY A 238 3.42 -23.12 1.93
C GLY A 238 4.01 -24.00 3.05
N THR A 239 4.91 -24.94 2.76
CA THR A 239 5.61 -25.75 3.79
C THR A 239 6.51 -24.91 4.70
N LEU A 240 7.13 -23.87 4.15
CA LEU A 240 7.85 -22.82 4.88
C LEU A 240 7.01 -21.55 5.07
N ASP A 241 5.76 -21.53 4.59
CA ASP A 241 4.78 -20.70 5.25
C ASP A 241 4.50 -21.35 6.60
N VAL A 242 4.61 -20.55 7.64
CA VAL A 242 4.23 -20.98 8.98
C VAL A 242 2.74 -21.28 8.91
N ASP A 243 2.38 -22.54 9.11
CA ASP A 243 1.03 -23.08 9.00
C ASP A 243 -0.01 -22.05 9.48
N PRO A 244 -0.90 -21.54 8.60
CA PRO A 244 -1.87 -20.51 8.95
C PRO A 244 -2.85 -20.97 10.04
N GLU A 245 -2.94 -22.28 10.31
CA GLU A 245 -3.83 -22.84 11.33
C GLU A 245 -3.12 -23.26 12.64
N HIS A 246 -1.81 -23.58 12.63
CA HIS A 246 -1.20 -24.24 13.80
C HIS A 246 0.12 -23.68 14.36
N ASP A 247 0.76 -22.69 13.75
CA ASP A 247 1.89 -22.04 14.43
C ASP A 247 2.12 -20.61 13.91
N GLY A 248 1.76 -19.60 14.69
CA GLY A 248 2.15 -18.20 14.54
C GLY A 248 2.26 -17.66 13.11
N GLY A 249 1.13 -17.22 12.53
CA GLY A 249 1.12 -16.39 11.33
C GLY A 249 2.17 -15.28 11.38
N ARG A 250 2.74 -14.92 10.22
CA ARG A 250 3.89 -14.00 10.04
C ARG A 250 3.97 -12.98 11.17
N ARG A 251 4.84 -13.25 12.14
CA ARG A 251 4.99 -12.41 13.33
C ARG A 251 5.65 -11.10 12.91
N VAL A 252 4.86 -10.04 12.82
CA VAL A 252 5.40 -8.67 12.71
C VAL A 252 5.93 -8.20 14.06
N VAL A 253 5.30 -8.64 15.16
CA VAL A 253 5.76 -8.41 16.53
C VAL A 253 5.96 -9.74 17.26
N ASP A 254 7.15 -9.93 17.84
CA ASP A 254 7.44 -11.06 18.73
C ASP A 254 6.98 -10.75 20.15
N MET A 255 6.13 -11.62 20.72
CA MET A 255 5.62 -11.48 22.09
C MET A 255 6.73 -11.40 23.14
N GLY A 256 7.82 -12.14 22.96
CA GLY A 256 8.95 -12.10 23.88
C GLY A 256 9.71 -10.79 23.83
N VAL A 257 9.95 -10.27 22.63
CA VAL A 257 10.57 -8.94 22.47
C VAL A 257 9.66 -7.86 23.07
N LEU A 258 8.38 -7.88 22.73
CA LEU A 258 7.41 -6.93 23.27
C LEU A 258 7.36 -7.00 24.81
N ALA A 259 7.33 -8.21 25.38
CA ALA A 259 7.33 -8.39 26.83
C ALA A 259 8.58 -7.79 27.49
N ARG A 260 9.77 -8.09 26.96
CA ARG A 260 11.05 -7.56 27.46
C ARG A 260 11.08 -6.04 27.41
N SER A 261 10.63 -5.46 26.31
CA SER A 261 10.64 -4.01 26.10
C SER A 261 9.67 -3.26 27.03
N LEU A 262 8.53 -3.87 27.33
CA LEU A 262 7.52 -3.35 28.25
C LEU A 262 7.87 -3.63 29.72
N GLY A 263 8.91 -4.41 30.00
CA GLY A 263 9.25 -4.84 31.35
C GLY A 263 8.20 -5.78 31.97
N VAL A 264 7.45 -6.52 31.15
CA VAL A 264 6.41 -7.47 31.59
C VAL A 264 6.78 -8.92 31.24
N SER A 265 6.06 -9.88 31.79
CA SER A 265 6.25 -11.30 31.42
C SER A 265 5.52 -11.64 30.12
N GLU A 266 6.06 -12.55 29.31
CA GLU A 266 5.37 -13.10 28.13
C GLU A 266 3.99 -13.68 28.50
N ARG A 267 3.90 -14.33 29.66
CA ARG A 267 2.64 -14.87 30.19
C ARG A 267 1.57 -13.78 30.36
N SER A 268 1.96 -12.55 30.69
CA SER A 268 1.05 -11.41 30.82
C SER A 268 0.48 -10.99 29.48
N LEU A 269 1.30 -11.03 28.42
CA LEU A 269 0.83 -10.76 27.05
C LEU A 269 -0.07 -11.89 26.53
N TYR A 270 0.30 -13.16 26.76
CA TYR A 270 -0.54 -14.31 26.41
C TYR A 270 -1.86 -14.35 27.20
N GLY A 271 -1.91 -13.74 28.38
CA GLY A 271 -3.16 -13.52 29.12
C GLY A 271 -4.10 -12.51 28.47
N ARG A 272 -3.62 -11.69 27.51
CA ARG A 272 -4.42 -10.71 26.75
C ARG A 272 -4.72 -11.17 25.33
N TRP A 273 -3.71 -11.67 24.64
CA TRP A 273 -3.79 -12.22 23.29
C TRP A 273 -3.45 -13.69 23.35
N ASN A 274 -4.45 -14.55 23.13
CA ASN A 274 -4.28 -16.00 23.24
C ASN A 274 -3.27 -16.52 22.20
N THR A 275 -3.16 -15.82 21.06
CA THR A 275 -2.22 -16.14 19.98
C THR A 275 -1.47 -14.89 19.49
N PRO A 276 -0.31 -15.05 18.83
CA PRO A 276 0.34 -13.95 18.12
C PRO A 276 -0.53 -13.33 17.01
N ALA A 277 -1.37 -14.15 16.37
CA ALA A 277 -2.34 -13.66 15.38
C ALA A 277 -3.31 -12.66 16.02
N ASP A 278 -3.69 -12.89 17.28
CA ASP A 278 -4.59 -11.98 17.98
C ASP A 278 -3.99 -10.60 18.23
N LEU A 279 -2.71 -10.56 18.60
CA LEU A 279 -1.96 -9.31 18.76
C LEU A 279 -1.81 -8.58 17.42
N ASN A 280 -1.42 -9.31 16.36
CA ASN A 280 -1.22 -8.73 15.04
C ASN A 280 -2.53 -8.17 14.45
N ALA A 281 -3.66 -8.82 14.68
CA ALA A 281 -4.97 -8.31 14.28
C ALA A 281 -5.31 -7.00 15.00
N ASP A 282 -5.16 -6.95 16.33
CA ASP A 282 -5.41 -5.73 17.11
C ASP A 282 -4.47 -4.59 16.70
N LEU A 283 -3.20 -4.89 16.46
CA LEU A 283 -2.19 -3.93 16.04
C LEU A 283 -2.45 -3.40 14.61
N PHE A 284 -2.90 -4.27 13.70
CA PHE A 284 -3.33 -3.86 12.37
C PHE A 284 -4.54 -2.92 12.45
N LEU A 285 -5.56 -3.26 13.23
CA LEU A 285 -6.74 -2.40 13.42
C LEU A 285 -6.37 -1.05 14.04
N GLU A 286 -5.48 -1.04 15.02
CA GLU A 286 -4.94 0.18 15.61
C GLU A 286 -4.22 1.04 14.55
N SER A 287 -3.45 0.43 13.66
CA SER A 287 -2.79 1.14 12.56
C SER A 287 -3.81 1.78 11.59
N VAL A 288 -4.90 1.09 11.28
CA VAL A 288 -5.99 1.62 10.43
C VAL A 288 -6.63 2.84 11.08
N GLN A 289 -6.87 2.80 12.40
CA GLN A 289 -7.44 3.93 13.14
C GLN A 289 -6.51 5.14 13.14
N ARG A 290 -5.20 4.93 13.36
CA ARG A 290 -4.20 6.00 13.35
C ARG A 290 -4.03 6.65 12.00
N VAL A 291 -3.93 5.84 10.93
CA VAL A 291 -3.87 6.33 9.55
C VAL A 291 -5.09 7.20 9.24
N ARG A 292 -6.29 6.75 9.61
CA ARG A 292 -7.53 7.51 9.42
C ARG A 292 -7.52 8.84 10.19
N GLY A 293 -7.09 8.82 11.45
CA GLY A 293 -7.00 10.02 12.29
C GLY A 293 -5.99 11.03 11.76
N ALA A 294 -4.80 10.57 11.35
CA ALA A 294 -3.78 11.40 10.72
C ALA A 294 -4.22 11.96 9.37
N PHE A 295 -4.88 11.16 8.53
CA PHE A 295 -5.45 11.61 7.26
C PHE A 295 -6.46 12.75 7.44
N ALA A 296 -7.40 12.60 8.38
CA ALA A 296 -8.36 13.66 8.71
C ALA A 296 -7.69 14.95 9.21
N ARG A 297 -6.61 14.83 9.98
CA ARG A 297 -5.82 15.96 10.48
C ARG A 297 -5.12 16.71 9.35
N ILE A 298 -4.44 15.98 8.47
CA ILE A 298 -3.74 16.55 7.30
C ILE A 298 -4.74 17.25 6.37
N LEU A 299 -5.91 16.65 6.14
CA LEU A 299 -6.99 17.30 5.39
C LEU A 299 -7.31 18.67 5.99
N LEU A 300 -7.61 18.72 7.29
CA LEU A 300 -7.95 19.98 7.97
C LEU A 300 -6.82 21.01 7.88
N GLU A 301 -5.57 20.62 8.09
CA GLU A 301 -4.41 21.52 8.00
C GLU A 301 -4.24 22.10 6.58
N VAL A 302 -4.41 21.28 5.55
CA VAL A 302 -4.29 21.72 4.15
C VAL A 302 -5.47 22.62 3.75
N PHE A 303 -6.69 22.34 4.20
CA PHE A 303 -7.83 23.23 3.98
C PHE A 303 -7.67 24.57 4.72
N GLN A 304 -7.24 24.55 5.99
CA GLN A 304 -7.04 25.76 6.79
C GLN A 304 -5.93 26.66 6.25
N SER A 305 -4.81 26.09 5.82
CA SER A 305 -3.71 26.85 5.21
C SER A 305 -4.07 27.51 3.87
N ASN A 306 -5.12 27.02 3.19
CA ASN A 306 -5.60 27.55 1.91
C ASN A 306 -6.84 28.44 2.01
N ALA A 307 -7.45 28.60 3.19
CA ALA A 307 -8.58 29.50 3.41
C ALA A 307 -8.26 30.99 3.12
N SER A 308 -6.99 31.32 2.84
CA SER A 308 -6.51 32.65 2.46
C SER A 308 -6.22 32.82 0.95
N GLY A 309 -6.39 31.76 0.14
CA GLY A 309 -6.10 31.76 -1.30
C GLY A 309 -7.36 31.77 -2.18
N ASP A 310 -7.21 32.21 -3.43
CA ASP A 310 -8.26 32.18 -4.45
C ASP A 310 -8.52 30.72 -4.88
N PHE A 311 -9.74 30.21 -4.65
CA PHE A 311 -10.14 28.82 -4.92
C PHE A 311 -10.65 28.62 -6.37
N SER A 312 -10.12 29.37 -7.33
CA SER A 312 -10.52 29.25 -8.73
C SER A 312 -10.20 27.87 -9.34
N HIS A 313 -9.29 27.10 -8.71
CA HIS A 313 -9.03 25.72 -9.11
C HIS A 313 -8.63 24.81 -7.92
N PRO A 314 -9.34 23.70 -7.64
CA PRO A 314 -9.06 22.82 -6.49
C PRO A 314 -7.86 21.87 -6.69
N MET A 315 -7.36 21.69 -7.92
CA MET A 315 -6.30 20.70 -8.19
C MET A 315 -4.96 20.97 -7.49
N PRO A 316 -4.46 22.21 -7.36
CA PRO A 316 -3.28 22.52 -6.55
C PRO A 316 -3.43 22.18 -5.06
N LEU A 317 -4.67 22.17 -4.53
CA LEU A 317 -4.95 21.72 -3.16
C LEU A 317 -4.72 20.20 -3.04
N PHE A 318 -5.31 19.42 -3.95
CA PHE A 318 -5.11 17.96 -3.99
C PHE A 318 -3.63 17.61 -4.16
N ALA A 319 -2.92 18.24 -5.10
CA ALA A 319 -1.50 17.99 -5.31
C ALA A 319 -0.66 18.21 -4.03
N ARG A 320 -0.98 19.24 -3.24
CA ARG A 320 -0.33 19.52 -1.94
C ARG A 320 -0.72 18.54 -0.83
N MET A 321 -1.99 18.14 -0.76
CA MET A 321 -2.41 17.07 0.16
C MET A 321 -1.67 15.77 -0.13
N ASN A 322 -1.56 15.41 -1.41
CA ASN A 322 -0.88 14.20 -1.84
C ASN A 322 0.60 14.26 -1.51
N ALA A 323 1.25 15.41 -1.72
CA ALA A 323 2.62 15.66 -1.29
C ALA A 323 2.86 15.31 0.18
N TRP A 324 1.93 15.70 1.05
CA TRP A 324 2.00 15.38 2.47
C TRP A 324 1.83 13.89 2.75
N PHE A 325 0.86 13.24 2.09
CA PHE A 325 0.60 11.81 2.32
C PHE A 325 1.76 10.90 1.91
N MET A 326 2.62 11.35 0.99
CA MET A 326 3.72 10.55 0.46
C MET A 326 5.01 10.69 1.28
N ASP A 327 5.14 11.73 2.10
CA ASP A 327 6.34 11.98 2.90
C ASP A 327 6.32 11.10 4.16
N PRO A 328 7.20 10.09 4.29
CA PRO A 328 7.24 9.20 5.46
C PRO A 328 7.54 9.95 6.77
N GLN A 329 8.16 11.12 6.70
CA GLN A 329 8.45 11.94 7.88
C GLN A 329 7.21 12.70 8.37
N ARG A 330 6.30 13.06 7.45
CA ARG A 330 5.05 13.78 7.77
C ARG A 330 3.89 12.84 8.05
N PHE A 331 3.93 11.62 7.50
CA PHE A 331 2.90 10.61 7.69
C PHE A 331 3.48 9.27 8.19
N PRO A 332 4.16 9.25 9.35
CA PRO A 332 4.79 8.04 9.88
C PRO A 332 3.77 6.92 10.18
N GLU A 333 2.51 7.27 10.42
CA GLU A 333 1.46 6.28 10.66
C GLU A 333 1.22 5.37 9.43
N ALA A 334 1.37 5.92 8.22
CA ALA A 334 1.28 5.15 6.97
C ALA A 334 2.46 4.19 6.82
N THR A 335 3.67 4.58 7.25
CA THR A 335 4.84 3.69 7.26
C THR A 335 4.62 2.48 8.18
N VAL A 336 4.10 2.69 9.40
CA VAL A 336 3.80 1.57 10.30
C VAL A 336 2.68 0.68 9.76
N HIS A 337 1.65 1.28 9.17
CA HIS A 337 0.57 0.52 8.54
C HIS A 337 1.08 -0.38 7.41
N LEU A 338 1.90 0.16 6.50
CA LEU A 338 2.54 -0.61 5.43
C LEU A 338 3.44 -1.73 5.99
N GLY A 339 4.18 -1.48 7.07
CA GLY A 339 4.95 -2.51 7.76
C GLY A 339 4.10 -3.69 8.26
N LEU A 340 2.83 -3.44 8.55
CA LEU A 340 1.87 -4.42 9.08
C LEU A 340 1.06 -5.15 8.01
N VAL A 341 0.89 -4.63 6.77
CA VAL A 341 -0.05 -5.23 5.79
C VAL A 341 0.23 -6.69 5.45
N ASP A 342 1.48 -7.15 5.62
CA ASP A 342 1.85 -8.55 5.37
C ASP A 342 1.20 -9.55 6.37
N VAL A 343 0.66 -9.08 7.50
CA VAL A 343 -0.13 -9.94 8.40
C VAL A 343 -1.43 -10.41 7.75
N LEU A 344 -1.92 -9.71 6.72
CA LEU A 344 -3.16 -10.06 6.01
C LEU A 344 -3.02 -11.34 5.17
N THR A 345 -1.80 -11.86 5.00
CA THR A 345 -1.61 -13.21 4.42
C THR A 345 -2.05 -14.31 5.38
N SER A 346 -2.28 -14.00 6.66
CA SER A 346 -2.83 -14.93 7.65
C SER A 346 -4.36 -14.90 7.63
N ARG A 347 -4.97 -16.06 7.36
CA ARG A 347 -6.44 -16.21 7.44
C ARG A 347 -6.99 -15.81 8.82
N ALA A 348 -6.33 -16.24 9.90
CA ALA A 348 -6.74 -15.92 11.27
C ALA A 348 -6.76 -14.41 11.55
N VAL A 349 -5.81 -13.65 11.00
CA VAL A 349 -5.82 -12.19 11.10
C VAL A 349 -6.90 -11.59 10.21
N LEU A 350 -6.96 -12.00 8.94
CA LEU A 350 -7.93 -11.49 7.96
C LEU A 350 -9.38 -11.63 8.44
N GLU A 351 -9.75 -12.80 8.99
CA GLU A 351 -11.09 -13.06 9.50
C GLU A 351 -11.51 -12.07 10.61
N ARG A 352 -10.55 -11.67 11.46
CA ARG A 352 -10.80 -10.73 12.56
C ARG A 352 -10.87 -9.28 12.11
N VAL A 353 -10.07 -8.88 11.12
CA VAL A 353 -9.94 -7.47 10.72
C VAL A 353 -10.89 -7.06 9.60
N ARG A 354 -11.35 -8.01 8.77
CA ARG A 354 -12.17 -7.75 7.57
C ARG A 354 -13.40 -6.88 7.86
N GLN A 355 -14.20 -7.23 8.85
CA GLN A 355 -15.44 -6.51 9.16
C GLN A 355 -15.17 -5.08 9.68
N PRO A 356 -14.30 -4.86 10.68
CA PRO A 356 -13.91 -3.51 11.11
C PRO A 356 -13.33 -2.64 9.98
N VAL A 357 -12.54 -3.22 9.08
CA VAL A 357 -11.97 -2.48 7.92
C VAL A 357 -13.07 -2.07 6.95
N LEU A 358 -14.02 -2.96 6.64
CA LEU A 358 -15.18 -2.64 5.78
C LEU A 358 -16.02 -1.50 6.35
N GLU A 359 -16.25 -1.48 7.66
CA GLU A 359 -16.93 -0.38 8.36
C GLU A 359 -16.12 0.92 8.27
N GLY A 360 -14.80 0.84 8.46
CA GLY A 360 -13.89 1.97 8.26
C GLY A 360 -13.96 2.54 6.84
N LEU A 361 -14.07 1.69 5.83
CA LEU A 361 -14.17 2.11 4.44
C LEU A 361 -15.52 2.77 4.14
N GLN A 362 -16.63 2.38 4.79
CA GLN A 362 -17.91 3.10 4.67
C GLN A 362 -17.79 4.54 5.19
N VAL A 363 -17.04 4.75 6.28
CA VAL A 363 -16.76 6.10 6.77
C VAL A 363 -15.91 6.89 5.77
N ALA A 364 -14.91 6.25 5.17
CA ALA A 364 -14.08 6.88 4.13
C ALA A 364 -14.92 7.28 2.91
N ASP A 365 -15.91 6.47 2.48
CA ASP A 365 -16.81 6.83 1.39
C ASP A 365 -17.58 8.12 1.67
N MET A 366 -18.10 8.28 2.90
CA MET A 366 -18.80 9.51 3.29
C MET A 366 -17.88 10.72 3.27
N GLN A 367 -16.64 10.57 3.75
CA GLN A 367 -15.64 11.63 3.74
C GLN A 367 -15.23 12.02 2.31
N THR A 368 -15.01 11.04 1.43
CA THR A 368 -14.71 11.26 0.01
C THR A 368 -15.87 11.96 -0.69
N ALA A 369 -17.11 11.55 -0.44
CA ALA A 369 -18.29 12.20 -1.01
C ALA A 369 -18.40 13.67 -0.57
N ALA A 370 -18.19 13.96 0.72
CA ALA A 370 -18.19 15.32 1.25
C ALA A 370 -17.06 16.17 0.64
N LEU A 371 -15.87 15.58 0.47
CA LEU A 371 -14.72 16.24 -0.15
C LEU A 371 -14.99 16.62 -1.61
N LEU A 372 -15.57 15.71 -2.39
CA LEU A 372 -15.96 15.98 -3.78
C LEU A 372 -17.00 17.09 -3.85
N GLN A 373 -18.06 17.00 -3.05
CA GLN A 373 -19.11 18.00 -3.00
C GLN A 373 -18.57 19.39 -2.62
N ALA A 374 -17.74 19.48 -1.58
CA ALA A 374 -17.13 20.73 -1.13
C ALA A 374 -16.18 21.33 -2.18
N SER A 375 -15.58 20.48 -3.02
CA SER A 375 -14.65 20.89 -4.08
C SER A 375 -15.35 21.16 -5.42
N GLY A 376 -16.68 21.07 -5.49
CA GLY A 376 -17.44 21.25 -6.72
C GLY A 376 -17.24 20.15 -7.76
N PHE A 377 -16.78 18.97 -7.34
CA PHE A 377 -16.60 17.81 -8.20
C PHE A 377 -17.74 16.82 -8.05
N ARG A 378 -18.05 16.11 -9.14
CA ARG A 378 -18.80 14.86 -9.12
C ARG A 378 -18.00 13.76 -9.81
N LEU A 379 -18.33 12.51 -9.50
CA LEU A 379 -17.76 11.38 -10.23
C LEU A 379 -18.28 11.38 -11.67
N ILE A 380 -17.43 10.96 -12.60
CA ILE A 380 -17.87 10.72 -13.98
C ILE A 380 -18.93 9.60 -14.02
N ALA A 381 -19.73 9.58 -15.08
CA ALA A 381 -20.75 8.56 -15.27
C ALA A 381 -20.16 7.14 -15.22
N GLY A 382 -20.82 6.25 -14.47
CA GLY A 382 -20.43 4.85 -14.33
C GLY A 382 -19.44 4.54 -13.20
N LEU A 383 -18.80 5.54 -12.60
CA LEU A 383 -17.89 5.31 -11.47
C LEU A 383 -18.64 5.35 -10.12
N ARG A 384 -18.42 4.33 -9.29
CA ARG A 384 -19.01 4.22 -7.94
C ARG A 384 -18.16 4.97 -6.91
N MET A 385 -18.82 5.56 -5.91
CA MET A 385 -18.13 6.21 -4.77
C MET A 385 -17.13 5.26 -4.10
N ARG A 386 -17.54 4.01 -3.88
CA ARG A 386 -16.67 2.97 -3.32
C ARG A 386 -15.38 2.79 -4.12
N SER A 387 -15.48 2.65 -5.44
CA SER A 387 -14.33 2.49 -6.32
C SER A 387 -13.41 3.70 -6.26
N TYR A 388 -13.98 4.91 -6.28
CA TYR A 388 -13.20 6.14 -6.20
C TYR A 388 -12.49 6.31 -4.85
N THR A 389 -13.15 6.03 -3.72
CA THR A 389 -12.51 5.99 -2.40
C THR A 389 -11.34 5.02 -2.40
N MET A 390 -11.52 3.82 -2.97
CA MET A 390 -10.45 2.84 -3.08
C MET A 390 -9.30 3.33 -3.96
N PHE A 391 -9.57 4.04 -5.06
CA PHE A 391 -8.52 4.64 -5.88
C PHE A 391 -7.73 5.71 -5.14
N ILE A 392 -8.39 6.63 -4.41
CA ILE A 392 -7.68 7.66 -3.62
C ILE A 392 -6.81 7.00 -2.56
N VAL A 393 -7.38 6.13 -1.73
CA VAL A 393 -6.65 5.52 -0.61
C VAL A 393 -5.56 4.59 -1.13
N GLY A 394 -5.89 3.76 -2.12
CA GLY A 394 -4.97 2.84 -2.78
C GLY A 394 -3.79 3.57 -3.39
N MET A 395 -4.03 4.58 -4.22
CA MET A 395 -2.96 5.38 -4.81
C MET A 395 -2.12 6.08 -3.73
N GLY A 396 -2.72 6.47 -2.60
CA GLY A 396 -2.00 7.04 -1.45
C GLY A 396 -1.00 6.06 -0.86
N MET A 397 -1.47 4.85 -0.51
CA MET A 397 -0.63 3.78 0.01
C MET A 397 0.43 3.34 -0.99
N GLY A 398 0.07 3.22 -2.28
CA GLY A 398 0.98 2.86 -3.35
C GLY A 398 2.08 3.90 -3.54
N SER A 399 1.74 5.19 -3.58
CA SER A 399 2.75 6.27 -3.68
C SER A 399 3.67 6.33 -2.47
N HIS A 400 3.13 6.17 -1.25
CA HIS A 400 3.93 6.13 -0.03
C HIS A 400 4.90 4.94 -0.04
N ARG A 401 4.41 3.75 -0.44
CA ARG A 401 5.23 2.53 -0.57
C ARG A 401 6.33 2.70 -1.62
N THR A 402 6.04 3.27 -2.80
CA THR A 402 7.07 3.54 -3.83
C THR A 402 8.10 4.54 -3.31
N SER A 403 7.67 5.56 -2.57
CA SER A 403 8.59 6.58 -2.04
C SER A 403 9.50 6.04 -0.94
N ALA A 404 9.10 4.96 -0.25
CA ALA A 404 9.92 4.34 0.79
C ALA A 404 11.18 3.66 0.21
N THR A 405 11.11 3.11 -1.00
CA THR A 405 12.24 2.47 -1.71
C THR A 405 12.91 3.39 -2.74
N HIS A 406 12.21 4.44 -3.16
CA HIS A 406 12.69 5.49 -4.05
C HIS A 406 12.58 6.88 -3.40
N PRO A 407 13.38 7.19 -2.37
CA PRO A 407 13.32 8.46 -1.66
C PRO A 407 13.54 9.68 -2.59
N GLU A 408 14.22 9.49 -3.72
CA GLU A 408 14.39 10.50 -4.77
C GLU A 408 13.06 11.03 -5.33
N LEU A 409 11.97 10.26 -5.25
CA LEU A 409 10.63 10.69 -5.67
C LEU A 409 10.08 11.85 -4.82
N LEU A 410 10.54 11.98 -3.57
CA LEU A 410 10.16 13.09 -2.67
C LEU A 410 10.82 14.42 -3.06
N ALA A 411 11.91 14.37 -3.83
CA ALA A 411 12.56 15.54 -4.40
C ALA A 411 12.13 15.79 -5.86
N ARG A 412 11.59 14.78 -6.53
CA ARG A 412 11.19 14.86 -7.93
C ARG A 412 10.00 15.80 -8.12
N ARG A 413 10.09 16.64 -9.15
CA ARG A 413 9.05 17.61 -9.51
C ARG A 413 8.66 17.46 -10.97
N LEU A 414 7.38 17.68 -11.25
CA LEU A 414 6.81 17.81 -12.58
C LEU A 414 6.09 19.13 -12.68
N ARG A 415 6.16 19.76 -13.85
CA ARG A 415 5.41 20.98 -14.10
C ARG A 415 4.02 20.61 -14.58
N TYR A 416 3.00 21.09 -13.86
CA TYR A 416 1.60 20.83 -14.13
C TYR A 416 0.82 22.14 -14.00
N LEU A 417 0.03 22.50 -15.01
CA LEU A 417 -0.67 23.80 -15.12
C LEU A 417 0.24 25.02 -14.90
N GLY A 418 1.50 24.93 -15.31
CA GLY A 418 2.49 26.00 -15.19
C GLY A 418 3.22 26.07 -13.84
N GLU A 419 2.82 25.27 -12.84
CA GLU A 419 3.43 25.20 -11.50
C GLU A 419 4.22 23.91 -11.29
N ASP A 420 5.26 23.96 -10.44
CA ASP A 420 6.03 22.78 -10.06
C ASP A 420 5.35 22.02 -8.92
N HIS A 421 5.00 20.76 -9.19
CA HIS A 421 4.38 19.87 -8.22
C HIS A 421 5.24 18.64 -7.97
N LEU A 422 5.08 18.02 -6.80
CA LEU A 422 5.63 16.70 -6.52
C LEU A 422 5.10 15.69 -7.53
N ALA A 423 6.00 15.02 -8.26
CA ALA A 423 5.62 14.16 -9.39
C ALA A 423 4.63 13.05 -8.99
N SER A 424 4.88 12.43 -7.83
CA SER A 424 4.00 11.43 -7.24
C SER A 424 2.62 11.98 -6.82
N GLY A 425 2.52 13.29 -6.56
CA GLY A 425 1.28 14.00 -6.29
C GLY A 425 0.50 14.36 -7.56
N VAL A 426 1.20 14.50 -8.70
CA VAL A 426 0.57 14.65 -10.02
C VAL A 426 -0.14 13.37 -10.43
N GLY A 427 0.37 12.19 -10.06
CA GLY A 427 -0.34 10.92 -10.27
C GLY A 427 -1.73 10.89 -9.63
N HIS A 428 -1.84 11.29 -8.36
CA HIS A 428 -3.16 11.40 -7.68
C HIS A 428 -4.06 12.47 -8.29
N THR A 429 -3.46 13.58 -8.72
CA THR A 429 -4.15 14.68 -9.41
C THR A 429 -4.73 14.16 -10.72
N ALA A 430 -3.95 13.40 -11.50
CA ALA A 430 -4.36 12.71 -12.71
C ALA A 430 -5.50 11.74 -12.42
N MET A 431 -5.37 10.87 -11.41
CA MET A 431 -6.42 9.94 -11.00
C MET A 431 -7.72 10.68 -10.64
N THR A 432 -7.62 11.75 -9.84
CA THR A 432 -8.79 12.56 -9.46
C THR A 432 -9.45 13.16 -10.70
N ARG A 433 -8.69 13.75 -11.62
CA ARG A 433 -9.21 14.28 -12.89
C ARG A 433 -9.80 13.20 -13.79
N SER A 434 -9.18 12.03 -13.87
CA SER A 434 -9.68 10.90 -14.65
C SER A 434 -11.01 10.39 -14.13
N CYS A 435 -11.28 10.53 -12.83
CA CYS A 435 -12.46 10.00 -12.16
C CYS A 435 -13.56 11.03 -11.90
N THR A 436 -13.29 12.32 -12.06
CA THR A 436 -14.20 13.40 -11.65
C THR A 436 -14.37 14.46 -12.73
N GLU A 437 -15.49 15.18 -12.66
CA GLU A 437 -15.77 16.35 -13.49
C GLU A 437 -16.29 17.50 -12.62
N LEU A 438 -15.96 18.73 -13.02
CA LEU A 438 -16.44 19.94 -12.34
C LEU A 438 -17.93 20.10 -12.60
N VAL A 439 -18.68 20.37 -11.53
CA VAL A 439 -20.09 20.74 -11.63
C VAL A 439 -20.14 22.20 -12.09
N ASP A 440 -20.67 22.45 -13.29
CA ASP A 440 -20.90 23.80 -13.77
C ASP A 440 -21.98 24.47 -12.88
N PRO A 441 -21.66 25.52 -12.11
CA PRO A 441 -22.65 26.17 -11.25
C PRO A 441 -23.80 26.81 -12.05
N GLY A 442 -23.63 27.01 -13.37
CA GLY A 442 -24.68 27.56 -14.26
C GLY A 442 -25.73 26.55 -14.74
N ALA A 443 -25.47 25.24 -14.66
CA ALA A 443 -26.35 24.22 -15.25
C ALA A 443 -27.54 23.79 -14.37
N VAL A 444 -27.59 24.25 -13.11
CA VAL A 444 -28.66 23.89 -12.14
C VAL A 444 -29.81 24.90 -12.15
N ALA A 445 -29.74 25.97 -12.96
CA ALA A 445 -30.71 27.07 -12.90
C ALA A 445 -32.05 26.81 -13.62
N ASP A 446 -32.20 25.78 -14.46
CA ASP A 446 -33.39 25.59 -15.32
C ASP A 446 -34.19 24.30 -15.06
N GLY A 447 -34.08 23.70 -13.88
CA GLY A 447 -34.93 22.58 -13.45
C GLY A 447 -35.51 22.81 -12.06
N PRO A 448 -36.76 22.36 -11.76
CA PRO A 448 -37.28 22.47 -10.41
C PRO A 448 -36.32 21.72 -9.48
N ALA A 449 -35.82 22.42 -8.45
CA ALA A 449 -34.89 21.89 -7.46
C ALA A 449 -35.50 20.65 -6.80
N SER A 450 -35.19 19.47 -7.33
CA SER A 450 -35.33 18.23 -6.60
C SER A 450 -34.14 18.16 -5.66
N GLU A 451 -34.37 18.46 -4.38
CA GLU A 451 -33.43 18.13 -3.33
C GLU A 451 -32.98 16.67 -3.52
N PRO A 452 -31.66 16.38 -3.48
CA PRO A 452 -31.20 15.00 -3.47
C PRO A 452 -31.83 14.30 -2.26
N PRO A 453 -32.36 13.09 -2.41
CA PRO A 453 -33.00 12.39 -1.29
C PRO A 453 -31.98 12.23 -0.16
N LEU A 454 -32.37 12.67 1.04
CA LEU A 454 -31.60 12.43 2.25
C LEU A 454 -31.29 10.92 2.36
N PRO A 455 -30.03 10.54 2.64
CA PRO A 455 -29.68 9.16 2.95
C PRO A 455 -30.65 8.60 3.99
N THR A 456 -31.08 7.35 3.84
CA THR A 456 -32.07 6.70 4.72
C THR A 456 -31.68 6.75 6.21
N ALA A 457 -30.38 6.88 6.51
CA ALA A 457 -29.84 7.05 7.86
C ALA A 457 -30.13 8.42 8.52
N LEU A 458 -30.54 9.41 7.75
CA LEU A 458 -30.86 10.78 8.20
C LEU A 458 -32.38 11.07 8.16
N GLN A 459 -33.20 10.09 7.77
CA GLN A 459 -34.64 10.23 7.83
C GLN A 459 -35.12 10.01 9.28
N PRO A 460 -35.94 10.92 9.86
CA PRO A 460 -36.53 10.66 11.16
C PRO A 460 -37.42 9.40 11.10
N PRO A 461 -37.51 8.62 12.19
CA PRO A 461 -38.37 7.44 12.21
C PRO A 461 -39.81 7.88 11.92
N ALA A 462 -40.43 7.23 10.93
CA ALA A 462 -41.82 7.47 10.58
C ALA A 462 -42.70 7.18 11.81
N GLY A 463 -43.45 8.19 12.24
CA GLY A 463 -44.43 8.10 13.32
C GLY A 463 -45.68 7.34 12.92
#